data_AF-A0A4U0NJA9-F1
#
_entry.id   AF-A0A4U0NJA9-F1
#
_cell.length_a   1.000
_cell.length_b   1.000
_cell.length_c   1.000
_cell.angle_alpha   90.00
_cell.angle_beta   90.00
_cell.angle_gamma   90.00
#
_symmetry.space_group_name_H-M   'P 1'
#
loop_
_entity.id
_entity.type
_entity.pdbx_description
1 polymer ?
#
loop_
_entity_poly.entity_id
_entity_poly.type
_entity_poly.pdbx_seq_one_letter_code
_entity_poly.pdbx_strand_id
1 'polypeptide(L)'
;MTDISFWTCPPETTVRSSNSEEYIITLVDPPLPGSTAELPPHDHVRARTFVEAFPTVDAVLEELPPMPASEVLFAEELSDLDLITVGCWGAVTCISDPALATYDAGMTPVLHEVTALRERHPSALIVGSAAPDFGETHTEDVICLPDGLMLSASGFPAYESPWYVDGDPHTVLNALGIDLADLTDEDREYLYLDGKPHVTNWGMLGGLVLDHCGRRLRKGLEMSVFRVRHTEDYTSMMEEMWMWTS
;
A
#
# COMPACT_ATOMS: atom_id res chain seq x y z
N MET A 1 29.88 12.91 12.25
CA MET A 1 29.29 12.00 11.25
C MET A 1 27.81 12.24 11.30
N THR A 2 27.25 12.87 10.30
CA THR A 2 25.79 12.83 10.08
C THR A 2 25.51 11.44 9.54
N ASP A 3 24.90 10.56 10.34
CA ASP A 3 24.46 9.27 9.82
C ASP A 3 23.41 9.53 8.75
N ILE A 4 23.76 9.25 7.50
CA ILE A 4 22.90 9.47 6.33
C ILE A 4 21.90 8.29 6.21
N SER A 5 22.10 7.23 6.99
CA SER A 5 21.37 5.97 6.92
C SER A 5 21.32 5.31 8.30
N PHE A 6 20.24 4.57 8.58
CA PHE A 6 20.14 3.67 9.74
C PHE A 6 20.45 2.21 9.39
N TRP A 7 20.71 1.89 8.11
CA TRP A 7 21.14 0.56 7.67
C TRP A 7 22.45 0.16 8.37
N THR A 8 22.48 -1.04 8.93
CA THR A 8 23.65 -1.68 9.53
C THR A 8 24.52 -2.39 8.49
N CYS A 9 23.97 -2.63 7.29
CA CYS A 9 24.66 -3.25 6.16
C CYS A 9 24.99 -2.25 5.03
N PRO A 10 26.01 -2.51 4.19
CA PRO A 10 26.37 -1.64 3.06
C PRO A 10 25.24 -1.49 2.04
N PRO A 11 25.07 -0.32 1.39
CA PRO A 11 23.96 -0.05 0.47
C PRO A 11 23.89 -1.00 -0.75
N GLU A 12 25.03 -1.54 -1.17
CA GLU A 12 25.16 -2.52 -2.26
C GLU A 12 24.81 -3.97 -1.86
N THR A 13 24.35 -4.18 -0.63
CA THR A 13 23.96 -5.51 -0.16
C THR A 13 22.72 -5.97 -0.90
N THR A 14 22.79 -7.13 -1.55
CA THR A 14 21.65 -7.74 -2.25
C THR A 14 20.53 -8.06 -1.26
N VAL A 15 19.30 -7.69 -1.62
CA VAL A 15 18.09 -8.01 -0.87
C VAL A 15 17.32 -9.15 -1.52
N ARG A 16 16.38 -9.75 -0.79
CA ARG A 16 15.39 -10.65 -1.35
C ARG A 16 14.52 -9.85 -2.31
N SER A 17 14.40 -10.30 -3.55
CA SER A 17 13.39 -9.76 -4.44
C SER A 17 12.01 -10.22 -3.98
N SER A 18 11.07 -9.29 -3.94
CA SER A 18 9.65 -9.61 -3.87
C SER A 18 9.13 -9.73 -5.30
N ASN A 19 8.44 -10.84 -5.61
CA ASN A 19 7.71 -10.97 -6.88
C ASN A 19 6.37 -10.22 -6.88
N SER A 20 6.04 -9.56 -5.77
CA SER A 20 4.80 -8.83 -5.59
C SER A 20 4.96 -7.34 -5.85
N GLU A 21 3.97 -6.79 -6.54
CA GLU A 21 3.86 -5.39 -6.93
C GLU A 21 3.19 -4.51 -5.85
N GLU A 22 2.86 -5.09 -4.68
CA GLU A 22 1.95 -4.47 -3.71
C GLU A 22 2.66 -4.13 -2.39
N TYR A 23 2.90 -2.85 -2.17
CA TYR A 23 3.12 -2.19 -0.88
C TYR A 23 2.71 -0.72 -1.04
N ILE A 24 1.39 -0.51 -1.15
CA ILE A 24 0.77 0.74 -1.60
C ILE A 24 -0.32 1.16 -0.63
N ILE A 25 -0.40 2.46 -0.34
CA ILE A 25 -1.57 3.09 0.27
C ILE A 25 -2.12 4.17 -0.66
N THR A 26 -3.40 4.06 -0.98
CA THR A 26 -4.17 5.05 -1.74
C THR A 26 -5.18 5.74 -0.84
N LEU A 27 -5.13 7.07 -0.84
CA LEU A 27 -6.06 7.96 -0.16
C LEU A 27 -6.90 8.72 -1.19
N VAL A 28 -8.22 8.72 -1.01
CA VAL A 28 -9.18 9.42 -1.86
C VAL A 28 -10.01 10.37 -1.00
N ASP A 29 -9.70 11.66 -1.09
CA ASP A 29 -10.46 12.71 -0.44
C ASP A 29 -11.86 12.86 -1.08
N PRO A 30 -12.87 13.31 -0.30
CA PRO A 30 -14.21 13.53 -0.82
C PRO A 30 -14.24 14.70 -1.83
N PRO A 31 -15.25 14.75 -2.71
CA PRO A 31 -16.34 13.78 -2.82
C PRO A 31 -15.85 12.47 -3.45
N LEU A 32 -16.18 11.33 -2.81
CA LEU A 32 -15.94 10.01 -3.37
C LEU A 32 -16.78 9.90 -4.65
N PRO A 33 -16.17 9.88 -5.84
CA PRO A 33 -16.92 9.97 -7.06
C PRO A 33 -17.20 8.57 -7.61
N GLY A 34 -18.38 8.34 -8.18
CA GLY A 34 -18.56 7.31 -9.21
C GLY A 34 -18.03 7.76 -10.58
N SER A 35 -17.02 8.64 -10.60
CA SER A 35 -16.60 9.38 -11.81
C SER A 35 -15.24 8.92 -12.29
N THR A 36 -15.22 8.35 -13.48
CA THR A 36 -14.03 8.06 -14.29
C THR A 36 -13.39 9.31 -14.90
N ALA A 37 -13.79 10.51 -14.42
CA ALA A 37 -13.22 11.77 -14.88
C ALA A 37 -11.69 11.74 -14.87
N GLU A 38 -11.12 12.43 -15.86
CA GLU A 38 -9.69 12.61 -15.98
C GLU A 38 -9.15 13.24 -14.69
N LEU A 39 -8.10 12.62 -14.15
CA LEU A 39 -7.43 13.14 -12.97
C LEU A 39 -6.62 14.37 -13.39
N PRO A 40 -6.52 15.40 -12.53
CA PRO A 40 -5.66 16.53 -12.84
C PRO A 40 -4.19 16.09 -12.90
N PRO A 41 -3.32 16.92 -13.49
CA PRO A 41 -1.88 16.66 -13.50
C PRO A 41 -1.31 16.41 -12.09
N HIS A 42 -0.24 15.63 -12.03
CA HIS A 42 0.48 15.32 -10.79
C HIS A 42 0.97 16.59 -10.09
N ASP A 43 0.69 16.70 -8.80
CA ASP A 43 1.15 17.78 -7.92
C ASP A 43 2.42 17.35 -7.18
N HIS A 44 3.59 17.66 -7.77
CA HIS A 44 4.90 17.33 -7.20
C HIS A 44 5.14 17.97 -5.82
N VAL A 45 4.63 19.18 -5.59
CA VAL A 45 4.82 19.89 -4.31
C VAL A 45 4.04 19.17 -3.23
N ARG A 46 2.78 18.79 -3.51
CA ARG A 46 1.99 18.01 -2.56
C ARG A 46 2.57 16.62 -2.33
N ALA A 47 3.07 15.96 -3.38
CA ALA A 47 3.72 14.66 -3.26
C ALA A 47 4.90 14.72 -2.29
N ARG A 48 5.77 15.73 -2.44
CA ARG A 48 6.88 15.95 -1.51
C ARG A 48 6.42 16.21 -0.08
N THR A 49 5.45 17.11 0.12
CA THR A 49 4.90 17.39 1.46
C THR A 49 4.29 16.15 2.10
N PHE A 50 3.63 15.30 1.30
CA PHE A 50 3.04 14.06 1.79
C PHE A 50 4.14 13.08 2.25
N VAL A 51 5.18 12.88 1.44
CA VAL A 51 6.34 12.06 1.81
C VAL A 51 7.03 12.56 3.07
N GLU A 52 7.33 13.85 3.15
CA GLU A 52 8.03 14.45 4.31
C GLU A 52 7.23 14.31 5.62
N ALA A 53 5.92 14.06 5.52
CA ALA A 53 5.03 13.83 6.65
C ALA A 53 4.57 12.37 6.78
N PHE A 54 5.11 11.45 5.99
CA PHE A 54 4.72 10.05 6.01
C PHE A 54 5.47 9.31 7.14
N PRO A 55 4.80 8.53 8.01
CA PRO A 55 5.41 8.09 9.27
C PRO A 55 6.60 7.13 9.15
N THR A 56 6.73 6.45 8.01
CA THR A 56 7.91 5.60 7.72
C THR A 56 9.16 6.42 7.38
N VAL A 57 9.00 7.71 7.05
CA VAL A 57 10.06 8.58 6.52
C VAL A 57 10.59 9.50 7.63
N ASP A 58 11.90 9.44 7.86
CA ASP A 58 12.61 10.38 8.75
C ASP A 58 13.11 11.62 7.97
N ALA A 59 13.61 11.43 6.74
CA ALA A 59 14.04 12.54 5.88
C ALA A 59 13.98 12.19 4.39
N VAL A 60 13.60 13.17 3.56
CA VAL A 60 13.80 13.09 2.10
C VAL A 60 15.22 13.52 1.76
N LEU A 61 15.98 12.64 1.12
CA LEU A 61 17.38 12.88 0.76
C LEU A 61 17.52 13.44 -0.65
N GLU A 62 16.74 12.90 -1.59
CA GLU A 62 16.81 13.27 -3.01
C GLU A 62 15.46 13.06 -3.70
N GLU A 63 15.21 13.84 -4.75
CA GLU A 63 14.11 13.60 -5.69
C GLU A 63 14.72 13.14 -7.02
N LEU A 64 14.27 11.99 -7.50
CA LEU A 64 14.70 11.36 -8.74
C LEU A 64 13.75 11.70 -9.89
N PRO A 65 14.13 11.41 -11.16
CA PRO A 65 13.21 11.56 -12.28
C PRO A 65 11.90 10.81 -12.00
N PRO A 66 10.74 11.42 -12.32
CA PRO A 66 9.46 10.79 -12.07
C PRO A 66 9.27 9.56 -12.96
N MET A 67 8.35 8.68 -12.55
CA MET A 67 8.06 7.43 -13.26
C MET A 67 6.56 7.26 -13.52
N PRO A 68 6.17 6.46 -14.54
CA PRO A 68 4.76 6.13 -14.76
C PRO A 68 4.18 5.38 -13.55
N ALA A 69 2.95 5.72 -13.15
CA ALA A 69 2.25 5.04 -12.06
C ALA A 69 1.89 3.57 -12.36
N SER A 70 2.12 3.11 -13.59
CA SER A 70 1.94 1.72 -14.02
C SER A 70 3.24 0.92 -13.94
N GLU A 71 4.33 1.52 -13.51
CA GLU A 71 5.62 0.86 -13.30
C GLU A 71 5.85 0.69 -11.78
N VAL A 72 6.59 -0.36 -11.43
CA VAL A 72 6.91 -0.72 -10.04
C VAL A 72 8.40 -0.51 -9.81
N LEU A 73 8.77 -0.02 -8.62
CA LEU A 73 10.16 -0.01 -8.19
C LEU A 73 10.55 -1.42 -7.76
N PHE A 74 11.50 -2.02 -8.47
CA PHE A 74 12.10 -3.28 -8.06
C PHE A 74 13.28 -3.00 -7.13
N ALA A 75 13.32 -3.70 -6.00
CA ALA A 75 14.47 -3.66 -5.11
C ALA A 75 15.39 -4.85 -5.38
N GLU A 76 16.64 -4.56 -5.75
CA GLU A 76 17.71 -5.56 -5.90
C GLU A 76 18.77 -5.41 -4.80
N GLU A 77 19.01 -4.18 -4.36
CA GLU A 77 19.98 -3.82 -3.32
C GLU A 77 19.30 -3.06 -2.17
N LEU A 78 19.95 -3.00 -1.00
CA LEU A 78 19.46 -2.23 0.14
C LEU A 78 19.15 -0.77 -0.20
N SER A 79 19.98 -0.16 -1.05
CA SER A 79 19.76 1.22 -1.46
C SER A 79 18.49 1.43 -2.30
N ASP A 80 17.91 0.38 -2.87
CA ASP A 80 16.63 0.48 -3.58
C ASP A 80 15.45 0.50 -2.61
N LEU A 81 15.60 -0.05 -1.40
CA LEU A 81 14.57 0.01 -0.35
C LEU A 81 14.36 1.42 0.19
N ASP A 82 15.33 2.32 -0.02
CA ASP A 82 15.22 3.75 0.28
C ASP A 82 14.43 4.53 -0.80
N LEU A 83 13.94 3.86 -1.85
CA LEU A 83 13.16 4.49 -2.90
C LEU A 83 11.66 4.29 -2.66
N ILE A 84 10.93 5.40 -2.68
CA ILE A 84 9.48 5.42 -2.60
C ILE A 84 8.89 6.20 -3.77
N THR A 85 7.65 5.88 -4.14
CA THR A 85 6.90 6.64 -5.15
C THR A 85 5.69 7.30 -4.54
N VAL A 86 5.40 8.55 -4.95
CA VAL A 86 4.17 9.24 -4.55
C VAL A 86 3.52 9.96 -5.73
N GLY A 87 2.24 9.66 -5.91
CA GLY A 87 1.33 10.31 -6.87
C GLY A 87 0.31 11.17 -6.16
N CYS A 88 0.09 12.39 -6.64
CA CYS A 88 -0.91 13.33 -6.12
C CYS A 88 -1.72 13.90 -7.27
N TRP A 89 -2.95 13.45 -7.46
CA TRP A 89 -3.82 13.88 -8.55
C TRP A 89 -5.17 14.38 -8.01
N GLY A 90 -5.24 15.66 -7.63
CA GLY A 90 -6.47 16.26 -7.13
C GLY A 90 -6.89 15.60 -5.83
N ALA A 91 -8.02 14.90 -5.79
CA ALA A 91 -8.46 14.23 -4.56
C ALA A 91 -7.72 12.92 -4.25
N VAL A 92 -6.84 12.44 -5.13
CA VAL A 92 -6.16 11.15 -4.97
C VAL A 92 -4.71 11.37 -4.56
N THR A 93 -4.27 10.68 -3.51
CA THR A 93 -2.86 10.52 -3.14
C THR A 93 -2.55 9.03 -3.10
N CYS A 94 -1.44 8.61 -3.70
CA CYS A 94 -0.99 7.22 -3.67
C CYS A 94 0.49 7.20 -3.29
N ILE A 95 0.86 6.36 -2.34
CA ILE A 95 2.26 6.12 -1.96
C ILE A 95 2.58 4.64 -2.11
N SER A 96 3.74 4.33 -2.67
CA SER A 96 4.34 3.00 -2.60
C SER A 96 5.65 3.09 -1.83
N ASP A 97 5.77 2.26 -0.79
CA ASP A 97 6.87 2.30 0.16
C ASP A 97 7.25 0.87 0.61
N PRO A 98 8.48 0.40 0.34
CA PRO A 98 8.97 -0.92 0.77
C PRO A 98 8.86 -1.18 2.28
N ALA A 99 8.83 -0.14 3.12
CA ALA A 99 8.63 -0.27 4.56
C ALA A 99 7.25 -0.84 4.92
N LEU A 100 6.25 -0.75 4.03
CA LEU A 100 4.93 -1.37 4.22
C LEU A 100 4.95 -2.89 4.02
N ALA A 101 6.02 -3.44 3.43
CA ALA A 101 6.17 -4.88 3.20
C ALA A 101 6.73 -5.63 4.42
N THR A 102 7.04 -4.93 5.51
CA THR A 102 7.66 -5.58 6.68
C THR A 102 6.61 -6.30 7.52
N TYR A 103 6.65 -7.63 7.59
CA TYR A 103 5.81 -8.40 8.53
C TYR A 103 6.68 -9.14 9.54
N ASP A 104 6.49 -8.86 10.83
CA ASP A 104 6.97 -9.72 11.94
C ASP A 104 5.74 -10.12 12.77
N ALA A 105 5.82 -11.20 13.54
CA ALA A 105 4.76 -11.77 14.35
C ALA A 105 4.15 -10.75 15.35
N GLY A 106 3.19 -9.97 14.86
CA GLY A 106 2.47 -8.93 15.61
C GLY A 106 2.45 -7.56 14.93
N MET A 107 3.20 -7.36 13.84
CA MET A 107 3.24 -6.11 13.09
C MET A 107 2.32 -6.16 11.87
N THR A 108 1.60 -5.05 11.68
CA THR A 108 0.64 -4.82 10.59
C THR A 108 0.88 -3.39 10.09
N PRO A 109 1.99 -3.12 9.37
CA PRO A 109 2.36 -1.78 8.95
C PRO A 109 1.28 -1.10 8.11
N VAL A 110 0.59 -1.83 7.22
CA VAL A 110 -0.48 -1.23 6.42
C VAL A 110 -1.62 -0.77 7.32
N LEU A 111 -2.07 -1.58 8.28
CA LEU A 111 -3.10 -1.24 9.24
C LEU A 111 -2.69 -0.08 10.14
N HIS A 112 -1.43 -0.08 10.61
CA HIS A 112 -0.89 1.00 11.43
C HIS A 112 -0.94 2.34 10.67
N GLU A 113 -0.40 2.36 9.45
CA GLU A 113 -0.31 3.57 8.64
C GLU A 113 -1.68 4.04 8.14
N VAL A 114 -2.56 3.13 7.74
CA VAL A 114 -3.96 3.47 7.38
C VAL A 114 -4.69 4.06 8.58
N THR A 115 -4.49 3.54 9.79
CA THR A 115 -5.08 4.08 11.02
C THR A 115 -4.57 5.51 11.30
N ALA A 116 -3.25 5.73 11.21
CA ALA A 116 -2.66 7.06 11.40
C ALA A 116 -3.10 8.07 10.32
N LEU A 117 -3.23 7.62 9.06
CA LEU A 117 -3.77 8.44 7.97
C LEU A 117 -5.24 8.77 8.19
N ARG A 118 -6.05 7.85 8.70
CA ARG A 118 -7.46 8.08 9.02
C ARG A 118 -7.65 9.18 10.05
N GLU A 119 -6.80 9.26 11.07
CA GLU A 119 -6.84 10.35 12.05
C GLU A 119 -6.57 11.72 11.42
N ARG A 120 -5.63 11.76 10.46
CA ARG A 120 -5.26 13.00 9.73
C ARG A 120 -6.27 13.36 8.64
N HIS A 121 -6.92 12.36 8.04
CA HIS A 121 -7.84 12.47 6.92
C HIS A 121 -9.18 11.78 7.23
N PRO A 122 -9.95 12.28 8.22
CA PRO A 122 -11.16 11.62 8.73
C PRO A 122 -12.35 11.65 7.77
N SER A 123 -12.19 12.14 6.55
CA SER A 123 -13.22 12.10 5.51
C SER A 123 -12.79 11.35 4.26
N ALA A 124 -11.55 10.86 4.21
CA ALA A 124 -11.04 10.15 3.05
C ALA A 124 -11.46 8.67 3.08
N LEU A 125 -11.58 8.08 1.89
CA LEU A 125 -11.46 6.65 1.68
C LEU A 125 -9.97 6.31 1.62
N ILE A 126 -9.54 5.30 2.37
CA ILE A 126 -8.15 4.86 2.39
C ILE A 126 -8.13 3.37 2.09
N VAL A 127 -7.35 2.96 1.10
CA VAL A 127 -7.13 1.56 0.73
C VAL A 127 -5.63 1.30 0.79
N GLY A 128 -5.22 0.40 1.67
CA GLY A 128 -3.84 -0.07 1.79
C GLY A 128 -3.74 -1.54 1.41
N SER A 129 -2.65 -1.91 0.77
CA SER A 129 -2.36 -3.30 0.42
C SER A 129 -0.85 -3.52 0.39
N ALA A 130 -0.39 -4.58 1.03
CA ALA A 130 0.96 -5.10 0.91
C ALA A 130 0.92 -6.62 0.74
N ALA A 131 1.64 -7.16 -0.24
CA ALA A 131 1.66 -8.60 -0.51
C ALA A 131 3.06 -9.15 -0.77
N PRO A 132 4.10 -8.83 0.02
CA PRO A 132 5.47 -9.29 -0.24
C PRO A 132 5.55 -10.81 -0.43
N ASP A 133 6.23 -11.23 -1.50
CA ASP A 133 6.55 -12.64 -1.74
C ASP A 133 8.03 -12.88 -1.48
N PHE A 134 8.30 -13.44 -0.32
CA PHE A 134 9.64 -13.83 0.10
C PHE A 134 9.81 -15.37 0.10
N GLY A 135 9.17 -16.06 -0.84
CA GLY A 135 9.08 -17.53 -0.90
C GLY A 135 7.78 -18.06 -0.31
N GLU A 136 7.15 -17.27 0.56
CA GLU A 136 5.74 -17.38 0.93
C GLU A 136 5.15 -15.97 0.90
N THR A 137 3.99 -15.80 0.27
CA THR A 137 3.30 -14.52 0.24
C THR A 137 2.58 -14.29 1.56
N HIS A 138 2.93 -13.22 2.25
CA HIS A 138 2.11 -12.64 3.30
C HIS A 138 1.34 -11.46 2.72
N THR A 139 0.03 -11.38 2.96
CA THR A 139 -0.80 -10.26 2.53
C THR A 139 -1.28 -9.47 3.74
N GLU A 140 -1.39 -8.16 3.58
CA GLU A 140 -2.01 -7.25 4.51
C GLU A 140 -2.82 -6.20 3.74
N ASP A 141 -4.14 -6.25 3.89
CA ASP A 141 -5.07 -5.45 3.11
C ASP A 141 -6.04 -4.72 4.03
N VAL A 142 -6.22 -3.41 3.81
CA VAL A 142 -7.02 -2.54 4.67
C VAL A 142 -7.87 -1.60 3.83
N ILE A 143 -9.16 -1.54 4.12
CA ILE A 143 -10.10 -0.58 3.54
C ILE A 143 -10.72 0.21 4.68
N CYS A 144 -10.58 1.53 4.66
CA CYS A 144 -11.18 2.44 5.63
C CYS A 144 -12.06 3.48 4.92
N LEU A 145 -13.36 3.48 5.22
CA LEU A 145 -14.33 4.39 4.65
C LEU A 145 -14.39 5.72 5.40
N PRO A 146 -14.91 6.81 4.77
CA PRO A 146 -15.05 8.12 5.41
C PRO A 146 -15.86 8.14 6.72
N ASP A 147 -16.79 7.21 6.92
CA ASP A 147 -17.60 7.09 8.14
C ASP A 147 -16.89 6.34 9.28
N GLY A 148 -15.68 5.83 9.02
CA GLY A 148 -14.87 5.07 9.96
C GLY A 148 -15.10 3.56 9.92
N LEU A 149 -15.97 3.05 9.04
CA LEU A 149 -16.05 1.62 8.78
C LEU A 149 -14.71 1.14 8.23
N MET A 150 -14.15 0.09 8.84
CA MET A 150 -12.85 -0.47 8.46
C MET A 150 -12.98 -1.98 8.27
N LEU A 151 -12.27 -2.48 7.26
CA LEU A 151 -11.97 -3.88 7.05
C LEU A 151 -10.45 -4.01 7.01
N SER A 152 -9.90 -4.96 7.75
CA SER A 152 -8.49 -5.35 7.67
C SER A 152 -8.39 -6.87 7.57
N ALA A 153 -7.55 -7.37 6.67
CA ALA A 153 -7.26 -8.78 6.52
C ALA A 153 -5.75 -8.99 6.40
N SER A 154 -5.18 -9.89 7.20
CA SER A 154 -3.77 -10.21 7.18
C SER A 154 -3.53 -11.70 7.39
N GLY A 155 -2.63 -12.28 6.59
CA GLY A 155 -2.26 -13.68 6.68
C GLY A 155 -1.51 -14.19 5.46
N PHE A 156 -1.39 -15.52 5.38
CA PHE A 156 -0.72 -16.20 4.27
C PHE A 156 -1.77 -16.92 3.42
N PRO A 157 -1.96 -16.57 2.13
CA PRO A 157 -2.91 -17.25 1.26
C PRO A 157 -2.65 -18.76 1.11
N ALA A 158 -1.40 -19.19 1.25
CA ALA A 158 -1.02 -20.61 1.20
C ALA A 158 -1.55 -21.44 2.40
N TYR A 159 -1.96 -20.78 3.49
CA TYR A 159 -2.32 -21.44 4.74
C TYR A 159 -3.72 -21.06 5.21
N GLU A 160 -4.48 -22.04 5.71
CA GLU A 160 -5.80 -21.77 6.30
C GLU A 160 -5.70 -20.90 7.57
N SER A 161 -4.58 -20.96 8.28
CA SER A 161 -4.33 -20.23 9.52
C SER A 161 -2.82 -20.03 9.75
N PRO A 162 -2.40 -18.96 10.45
CA PRO A 162 -3.24 -17.92 11.05
C PRO A 162 -3.73 -16.91 10.01
N TRP A 163 -4.94 -16.39 10.25
CA TRP A 163 -5.52 -15.25 9.54
C TRP A 163 -6.15 -14.32 10.57
N TYR A 164 -5.93 -13.02 10.40
CA TYR A 164 -6.53 -11.98 11.20
C TYR A 164 -7.43 -11.16 10.28
N VAL A 165 -8.74 -11.27 10.49
CA VAL A 165 -9.73 -10.48 9.76
C VAL A 165 -10.57 -9.72 10.78
N ASP A 166 -10.64 -8.41 10.62
CA ASP A 166 -11.52 -7.53 11.39
C ASP A 166 -12.38 -6.70 10.43
N GLY A 167 -13.66 -6.55 10.75
CA GLY A 167 -14.68 -5.99 9.85
C GLY A 167 -15.40 -7.03 8.97
N ASP A 168 -16.39 -6.55 8.22
CA ASP A 168 -17.22 -7.36 7.31
C ASP A 168 -17.14 -6.80 5.88
N PRO A 169 -16.62 -7.58 4.90
CA PRO A 169 -16.50 -7.12 3.52
C PRO A 169 -17.86 -6.81 2.89
N HIS A 170 -18.92 -7.54 3.26
CA HIS A 170 -20.26 -7.24 2.75
C HIS A 170 -20.75 -5.89 3.21
N THR A 171 -20.50 -5.54 4.48
CA THR A 171 -20.85 -4.22 5.02
C THR A 171 -20.08 -3.10 4.32
N VAL A 172 -18.79 -3.29 4.02
CA VAL A 172 -17.97 -2.32 3.26
C VAL A 172 -18.51 -2.09 1.84
N LEU A 173 -18.77 -3.17 1.09
CA LEU A 173 -19.29 -3.08 -0.27
C LEU A 173 -20.68 -2.44 -0.31
N ASN A 174 -21.56 -2.81 0.61
CA ASN A 174 -22.88 -2.21 0.74
C ASN A 174 -22.82 -0.71 1.05
N ALA A 175 -21.90 -0.27 1.91
CA ALA A 175 -21.73 1.15 2.24
C ALA A 175 -21.28 1.99 1.03
N LEU A 176 -20.56 1.39 0.09
CA LEU A 176 -20.16 2.00 -1.18
C LEU A 176 -21.22 1.84 -2.28
N GLY A 177 -22.30 1.09 -2.04
CA GLY A 177 -23.33 0.80 -3.03
C GLY A 177 -22.85 -0.15 -4.15
N ILE A 178 -21.85 -0.99 -3.86
CA ILE A 178 -21.38 -2.02 -4.79
C ILE A 178 -22.28 -3.25 -4.64
N ASP A 179 -23.04 -3.57 -5.69
CA ASP A 179 -23.88 -4.78 -5.73
C ASP A 179 -23.04 -6.00 -6.13
N LEU A 180 -23.07 -7.06 -5.31
CA LEU A 180 -22.38 -8.32 -5.59
C LEU A 180 -22.90 -9.01 -6.87
N ALA A 181 -24.14 -8.71 -7.27
CA ALA A 181 -24.70 -9.17 -8.53
C ALA A 181 -23.99 -8.56 -9.75
N ASP A 182 -23.33 -7.41 -9.59
CA ASP A 182 -22.66 -6.69 -10.67
C ASP A 182 -21.16 -7.03 -10.78
N LEU A 183 -20.63 -7.85 -9.86
CA LEU A 183 -19.26 -8.37 -9.96
C LEU A 183 -19.04 -9.06 -11.31
N THR A 184 -17.82 -9.04 -11.81
CA THR A 184 -17.42 -9.80 -12.99
C THR A 184 -17.25 -11.29 -12.63
N ASP A 185 -17.13 -12.16 -13.64
CA ASP A 185 -16.80 -13.57 -13.39
C ASP A 185 -15.42 -13.72 -12.74
N GLU A 186 -14.48 -12.84 -13.10
CA GLU A 186 -13.13 -12.77 -12.50
C GLU A 186 -13.21 -12.37 -11.03
N ASP A 187 -13.97 -11.33 -10.70
CA ASP A 187 -14.20 -10.93 -9.29
C ASP A 187 -14.74 -12.11 -8.47
N ARG A 188 -15.70 -12.87 -9.01
CA ARG A 188 -16.28 -14.03 -8.32
C ARG A 188 -15.32 -15.21 -8.19
N GLU A 189 -14.33 -15.33 -9.08
CA GLU A 189 -13.33 -16.40 -9.03
C GLU A 189 -12.32 -16.20 -7.90
N TYR A 190 -12.11 -14.96 -7.44
CA TYR A 190 -11.08 -14.61 -6.46
C TYR A 190 -11.63 -13.98 -5.17
N LEU A 191 -12.85 -13.42 -5.18
CA LEU A 191 -13.49 -12.81 -4.02
C LEU A 191 -14.52 -13.75 -3.38
N TYR A 192 -14.04 -14.79 -2.69
CA TYR A 192 -14.90 -15.71 -1.93
C TYR A 192 -15.30 -15.11 -0.57
N LEU A 193 -16.10 -14.04 -0.56
CA LEU A 193 -16.43 -13.27 0.65
C LEU A 193 -17.10 -14.09 1.77
N ASP A 194 -17.80 -15.18 1.41
CA ASP A 194 -18.43 -16.12 2.37
C ASP A 194 -17.54 -17.34 2.69
N GLY A 195 -16.35 -17.39 2.10
CA GLY A 195 -15.36 -18.46 2.23
C GLY A 195 -14.46 -18.30 3.46
N LYS A 196 -13.46 -19.18 3.53
CA LYS A 196 -12.38 -19.04 4.53
C LYS A 196 -11.45 -17.89 4.11
N PRO A 197 -10.84 -17.13 5.04
CA PRO A 197 -10.03 -15.96 4.68
C PRO A 197 -8.92 -16.24 3.66
N HIS A 198 -8.24 -17.38 3.76
CA HIS A 198 -7.13 -17.75 2.88
C HIS A 198 -7.51 -18.01 1.41
N VAL A 199 -8.80 -18.21 1.10
CA VAL A 199 -9.24 -18.37 -0.30
C VAL A 199 -9.63 -17.04 -0.94
N THR A 200 -9.81 -15.98 -0.16
CA THR A 200 -10.21 -14.66 -0.64
C THR A 200 -8.98 -13.83 -0.97
N ASN A 201 -8.94 -13.24 -2.17
CA ASN A 201 -7.95 -12.24 -2.53
C ASN A 201 -8.37 -10.87 -1.97
N TRP A 202 -7.87 -10.52 -0.80
CA TRP A 202 -8.25 -9.28 -0.11
C TRP A 202 -7.69 -8.02 -0.81
N GLY A 203 -6.50 -8.07 -1.40
CA GLY A 203 -5.96 -6.98 -2.23
C GLY A 203 -6.85 -6.67 -3.43
N MET A 204 -7.42 -7.71 -4.06
CA MET A 204 -8.39 -7.53 -5.14
C MET A 204 -9.68 -6.83 -4.68
N LEU A 205 -10.13 -7.06 -3.44
CA LEU A 205 -11.27 -6.32 -2.87
C LEU A 205 -10.95 -4.82 -2.74
N GLY A 206 -9.72 -4.47 -2.31
CA GLY A 206 -9.24 -3.09 -2.30
C GLY A 206 -9.18 -2.48 -3.70
N GLY A 207 -8.68 -3.24 -4.68
CA GLY A 207 -8.68 -2.87 -6.10
C GLY A 207 -10.09 -2.59 -6.64
N LEU A 208 -11.06 -3.46 -6.34
CA LEU A 208 -12.47 -3.28 -6.70
C LEU A 208 -13.04 -1.97 -6.13
N VAL A 209 -12.74 -1.65 -4.87
CA VAL A 209 -13.18 -0.40 -4.23
C VAL A 209 -12.58 0.82 -4.93
N LEU A 210 -11.29 0.78 -5.28
CA LEU A 210 -10.62 1.86 -6.01
C LEU A 210 -11.16 1.99 -7.45
N ASP A 211 -11.44 0.87 -8.12
CA ASP A 211 -12.03 0.83 -9.46
C ASP A 211 -13.45 1.42 -9.47
N HIS A 212 -14.28 1.08 -8.48
CA HIS A 212 -15.61 1.67 -8.30
C HIS A 212 -15.55 3.19 -8.15
N CYS A 213 -14.51 3.71 -7.48
CA CYS A 213 -14.28 5.15 -7.33
C CYS A 213 -13.60 5.79 -8.56
N GLY A 214 -13.28 5.00 -9.60
CA GLY A 214 -12.55 5.43 -10.79
C GLY A 214 -11.11 5.89 -10.50
N ARG A 215 -10.51 5.39 -9.40
CA ARG A 215 -9.24 5.86 -8.80
C ARG A 215 -8.11 4.82 -8.81
N ARG A 216 -8.29 3.66 -9.43
CA ARG A 216 -7.17 2.73 -9.66
C ARG A 216 -6.09 3.38 -10.52
N LEU A 217 -4.84 3.10 -10.19
CA LEU A 217 -3.69 3.54 -10.97
C LEU A 217 -3.82 3.03 -12.41
N ARG A 218 -3.58 3.92 -13.37
CA ARG A 218 -3.75 3.64 -14.80
C ARG A 218 -2.66 4.32 -15.62
N LYS A 219 -2.46 3.81 -16.84
CA LYS A 219 -1.51 4.38 -17.80
C LYS A 219 -1.77 5.86 -18.02
N GLY A 220 -0.69 6.64 -18.12
CA GLY A 220 -0.74 8.09 -18.32
C GLY A 220 -0.70 8.91 -17.04
N LEU A 221 -0.71 8.28 -15.87
CA LEU A 221 -0.38 8.93 -14.60
C LEU A 221 1.13 8.86 -14.34
N GLU A 222 1.65 9.89 -13.71
CA GLU A 222 3.06 10.03 -13.31
C GLU A 222 3.14 10.18 -11.79
N MET A 223 4.16 9.57 -11.18
CA MET A 223 4.47 9.66 -9.76
C MET A 223 5.88 10.24 -9.57
N SER A 224 6.05 11.04 -8.52
CA SER A 224 7.37 11.47 -8.06
C SER A 224 8.09 10.28 -7.43
N VAL A 225 9.40 10.20 -7.62
CA VAL A 225 10.27 9.20 -7.00
C VAL A 225 11.19 9.92 -6.02
N PHE A 226 11.22 9.46 -4.78
CA PHE A 226 12.06 10.04 -3.74
C PHE A 226 13.00 8.99 -3.17
N ARG A 227 14.25 9.38 -2.96
CA ARG A 227 15.15 8.68 -2.05
C ARG A 227 14.96 9.24 -0.65
N VAL A 228 14.66 8.37 0.30
CA VAL A 228 14.40 8.73 1.68
C VAL A 228 15.35 8.02 2.62
N ARG A 229 15.54 8.58 3.81
CA ARG A 229 15.97 7.84 4.98
C ARG A 229 14.70 7.46 5.74
N HIS A 230 14.44 6.17 5.86
CA HIS A 230 13.37 5.65 6.70
C HIS A 230 13.66 5.90 8.18
N THR A 231 12.66 5.81 9.06
CA THR A 231 12.90 5.86 10.51
C THR A 231 13.70 4.65 10.98
N GLU A 232 14.43 4.78 12.09
CA GLU A 232 15.27 3.70 12.63
C GLU A 232 14.48 2.40 12.86
N ASP A 233 13.24 2.51 13.35
CA ASP A 233 12.35 1.37 13.57
C ASP A 233 12.02 0.65 12.25
N TYR A 234 11.57 1.38 11.22
CA TYR A 234 11.25 0.79 9.92
C TYR A 234 12.49 0.27 9.20
N THR A 235 13.65 0.93 9.33
CA THR A 235 14.91 0.40 8.78
C THR A 235 15.28 -0.93 9.44
N SER A 236 15.22 -1.02 10.77
CA SER A 236 15.52 -2.29 11.47
C SER A 236 14.59 -3.42 11.04
N MET A 237 13.30 -3.13 10.82
CA MET A 237 12.33 -4.11 10.35
C MET A 237 12.57 -4.54 8.90
N MET A 238 12.91 -3.57 8.04
CA MET A 238 13.25 -3.88 6.66
C MET A 238 14.52 -4.73 6.57
N GLU A 239 15.52 -4.49 7.42
CA GLU A 239 16.73 -5.34 7.47
C GLU A 239 16.39 -6.79 7.79
N GLU A 240 15.52 -7.01 8.78
CA GLU A 240 15.08 -8.36 9.13
C GLU A 240 14.35 -9.03 7.95
N MET A 241 13.44 -8.33 7.29
CA MET A 241 12.59 -8.94 6.26
C MET A 241 13.27 -9.13 4.92
N TRP A 242 13.92 -8.08 4.43
CA TRP A 242 14.50 -8.01 3.10
C TRP A 242 15.88 -8.65 3.02
N MET A 243 16.61 -8.81 4.14
CA MET A 243 17.92 -9.46 4.13
C MET A 243 17.93 -10.88 4.71
N TRP A 244 16.80 -11.41 5.19
CA TRP A 244 16.79 -12.76 5.75
C TRP A 244 17.11 -13.82 4.69
N THR A 245 18.35 -14.30 4.71
CA THR A 245 18.78 -15.47 3.94
C THR A 245 18.59 -16.72 4.80
N SER A 246 17.78 -17.67 4.31
CA SER A 246 17.70 -19.04 4.84
C SER A 246 18.98 -19.84 4.61
#